data_AF-A0A918SHN7-F1
#
_entry.id   AF-A0A918SHN7-F1
#
_cell.length_a   1.000
_cell.length_b   1.000
_cell.length_c   1.000
_cell.angle_alpha   90.00
_cell.angle_beta   90.00
_cell.angle_gamma   90.00
#
_symmetry.space_group_name_H-M   'P 1'
#
loop_
_entity.id
_entity.type
_entity.pdbx_description
1 polymer ?
#
loop_
_entity_poly.entity_id
_entity_poly.type
_entity_poly.pdbx_seq_one_letter_code
_entity_poly.pdbx_strand_id
1 'polypeptide(L)'
;MTRKELGELARQFLKEMKLTNHQAIGFVHRDKQHTHIHIYVNRISLTGEVYKDNFIGKRSQVAADNVAKELELTRVREVQQEKLQEIMLQSRPRSLDEYISKMKDKQVKVIPSINKSNQLQGFRFIYKVTNLKGSEVHRSMSGNNIVQQISQNSSFTRMKESLQTVQLLSSTFQLSTGIIKKMAKDLVKGTIRRALGTGIEF
;
A
#
# COMPACT_ATOMS: atom_id res chain seq x y z
N MET A 1 27.58 -6.54 -2.14
CA MET A 1 27.62 -7.77 -1.33
C MET A 1 28.69 -8.73 -1.83
N THR A 2 29.43 -9.34 -0.92
CA THR A 2 30.43 -10.38 -1.20
C THR A 2 29.76 -11.73 -1.50
N ARG A 3 30.51 -12.71 -2.06
CA ARG A 3 29.99 -14.06 -2.31
C ARG A 3 29.53 -14.75 -1.01
N LYS A 4 30.21 -14.50 0.11
CA LYS A 4 29.87 -15.05 1.42
C LYS A 4 28.52 -14.52 1.90
N GLU A 5 28.31 -13.21 1.86
CA GLU A 5 27.05 -12.56 2.23
C GLU A 5 25.88 -13.05 1.35
N LEU A 6 26.09 -13.19 0.03
CA LEU A 6 25.06 -13.72 -0.86
C LEU A 6 24.71 -15.19 -0.55
N GLY A 7 25.70 -15.97 -0.11
CA GLY A 7 25.49 -17.33 0.37
C GLY A 7 24.72 -17.38 1.69
N GLU A 8 24.97 -16.44 2.61
CA GLU A 8 24.23 -16.29 3.85
C GLU A 8 22.77 -15.88 3.59
N LEU A 9 22.56 -14.92 2.69
CA LEU A 9 21.23 -14.51 2.22
C LEU A 9 20.42 -15.69 1.68
N ALA A 10 21.02 -16.49 0.79
CA ALA A 10 20.38 -17.67 0.23
C ALA A 10 20.05 -18.72 1.31
N ARG A 11 20.94 -18.94 2.28
CA ARG A 11 20.71 -19.87 3.40
C ARG A 11 19.58 -19.41 4.32
N GLN A 12 19.52 -18.12 4.65
CA GLN A 12 18.44 -17.58 5.46
C GLN A 12 17.10 -17.70 4.74
N PHE A 13 17.06 -17.43 3.43
CA PHE A 13 15.86 -17.65 2.62
C PHE A 13 15.39 -19.11 2.63
N LEU A 14 16.31 -20.06 2.47
CA LEU A 14 15.99 -21.49 2.56
C LEU A 14 15.48 -21.89 3.96
N LYS A 15 16.05 -21.32 5.03
CA LYS A 15 15.61 -21.52 6.41
C LYS A 15 14.18 -21.03 6.62
N GLU A 16 13.89 -19.80 6.20
CA GLU A 16 12.56 -19.21 6.32
C GLU A 16 11.51 -19.99 5.50
N MET A 17 11.93 -20.51 4.34
CA MET A 17 11.11 -21.40 3.52
C MET A 17 10.97 -22.83 4.07
N LYS A 18 11.68 -23.19 5.16
CA LYS A 18 11.76 -24.53 5.73
C LYS A 18 12.25 -25.59 4.74
N LEU A 19 13.25 -25.23 3.93
CA LEU A 19 13.84 -26.05 2.88
C LEU A 19 15.29 -26.47 3.22
N THR A 20 15.70 -26.39 4.48
CA THR A 20 17.09 -26.72 4.90
C THR A 20 17.44 -28.19 4.74
N ASN A 21 16.44 -29.08 4.78
CA ASN A 21 16.61 -30.53 4.56
C ASN A 21 16.45 -30.93 3.08
N HIS A 22 16.58 -29.96 2.15
CA HIS A 22 16.46 -30.20 0.72
C HIS A 22 17.77 -29.85 0.04
N GLN A 23 18.13 -30.62 -0.99
CA GLN A 23 19.26 -30.28 -1.84
C GLN A 23 18.97 -28.97 -2.58
N ALA A 24 19.91 -28.03 -2.54
CA ALA A 24 19.77 -26.74 -3.18
C ALA A 24 21.06 -26.30 -3.86
N ILE A 25 20.92 -25.58 -4.98
CA ILE A 25 22.02 -24.90 -5.67
C ILE A 25 21.64 -23.45 -5.95
N GLY A 26 22.58 -22.54 -5.72
CA GLY A 26 22.41 -21.11 -5.90
C GLY A 26 23.33 -20.56 -6.98
N PHE A 27 22.78 -19.79 -7.92
CA PHE A 27 23.53 -19.07 -8.95
C PHE A 27 23.37 -17.56 -8.75
N VAL A 28 24.48 -16.84 -8.78
CA VAL A 28 24.50 -15.37 -8.68
C VAL A 28 24.66 -14.78 -10.07
N HIS A 29 23.71 -13.96 -10.49
CA HIS A 29 23.75 -13.23 -11.75
C HIS A 29 23.95 -11.72 -11.50
N ARG A 30 24.77 -11.10 -12.35
CA ARG A 30 25.11 -9.65 -12.32
C ARG A 30 25.00 -8.99 -13.70
N ASP A 31 24.28 -9.64 -14.60
CA ASP A 31 24.01 -9.21 -15.98
C ASP A 31 23.04 -8.02 -16.05
N LYS A 32 22.24 -7.79 -15.00
CA LYS A 32 21.29 -6.67 -14.89
C LYS A 32 21.80 -5.58 -13.95
N GLN A 33 21.10 -4.44 -13.93
CA GLN A 33 21.38 -3.33 -13.01
C GLN A 33 21.39 -3.73 -11.53
N HIS A 34 20.74 -4.85 -11.17
CA HIS A 34 20.73 -5.41 -9.83
C HIS A 34 21.28 -6.84 -9.82
N THR A 35 22.07 -7.15 -8.79
CA THR A 35 22.50 -8.53 -8.52
C THR A 35 21.29 -9.35 -8.08
N HIS A 36 21.12 -10.53 -8.65
CA HIS A 36 20.05 -11.46 -8.26
C HIS A 36 20.57 -12.89 -8.11
N ILE A 37 19.88 -13.67 -7.26
CA ILE A 37 20.24 -15.05 -6.96
C ILE A 37 19.11 -15.97 -7.45
N HIS A 38 19.44 -16.94 -8.30
CA HIS A 38 18.57 -18.06 -8.61
C HIS A 38 18.87 -19.21 -7.65
N ILE A 39 17.86 -19.65 -6.91
CA ILE A 39 17.98 -20.79 -6.00
C ILE A 39 17.10 -21.91 -6.55
N TYR A 40 17.72 -23.02 -6.92
CA TYR A 40 17.03 -24.25 -7.32
C TYR A 40 17.06 -25.20 -6.13
N VAL A 41 15.89 -25.69 -5.74
CA VAL A 41 15.73 -26.57 -4.58
C VAL A 41 14.96 -27.79 -5.00
N ASN A 42 15.43 -28.98 -4.63
CA ASN A 42 14.67 -30.20 -4.85
C ASN A 42 13.40 -30.17 -4.00
N ARG A 43 12.25 -30.50 -4.59
CA ARG A 43 10.97 -30.58 -3.87
C ARG A 43 10.93 -31.74 -2.87
N ILE A 44 11.71 -32.79 -3.12
CA ILE A 44 11.82 -33.94 -2.23
C ILE A 44 12.96 -33.68 -1.23
N SER A 45 12.67 -33.86 0.05
CA SER A 45 13.68 -33.73 1.10
C SER A 45 14.66 -34.91 1.07
N LEU A 46 15.77 -34.79 1.80
CA LEU A 46 16.71 -35.90 1.99
C LEU A 46 16.07 -37.09 2.74
N THR A 47 14.93 -36.87 3.42
CA THR A 47 14.14 -37.89 4.13
C THR A 47 12.99 -38.46 3.28
N GLY A 48 12.82 -38.02 2.03
CA GLY A 48 11.76 -38.48 1.12
C GLY A 48 10.43 -37.73 1.26
N GLU A 49 10.37 -36.68 2.07
CA GLU A 49 9.17 -35.88 2.28
C GLU A 49 8.97 -34.87 1.15
N VAL A 50 7.72 -34.71 0.71
CA VAL A 50 7.36 -33.79 -0.37
C VAL A 50 7.07 -32.40 0.19
N TYR A 51 7.74 -31.39 -0.34
CA TYR A 51 7.44 -30.00 0.00
C TYR A 51 6.08 -29.54 -0.59
N LYS A 52 5.26 -28.93 0.27
CA LYS A 52 3.94 -28.37 -0.10
C LYS A 52 4.12 -27.07 -0.88
N ASP A 53 3.63 -27.04 -2.11
CA ASP A 53 3.71 -25.93 -3.08
C ASP A 53 2.51 -24.96 -3.03
N ASN A 54 1.51 -25.25 -2.20
CA ASN A 54 0.38 -24.35 -1.98
C ASN A 54 0.86 -22.93 -1.63
N PHE A 55 0.42 -21.97 -2.45
CA PHE A 55 0.74 -20.55 -2.33
C PHE A 55 2.25 -20.25 -2.28
N ILE A 56 3.09 -21.09 -2.92
CA ILE A 56 4.55 -20.95 -2.86
C ILE A 56 5.03 -19.56 -3.29
N GLY A 57 4.43 -18.95 -4.31
CA GLY A 57 4.76 -17.59 -4.73
C GLY A 57 4.53 -16.55 -3.63
N LYS A 58 3.39 -16.63 -2.94
CA LYS A 58 3.07 -15.69 -1.85
C LYS A 58 3.94 -15.93 -0.62
N ARG A 59 4.18 -17.19 -0.27
CA ARG A 59 5.07 -17.58 0.83
C ARG A 59 6.50 -17.13 0.58
N SER A 60 7.00 -17.31 -0.65
CA SER A 60 8.35 -16.87 -1.04
C SER A 60 8.50 -15.35 -0.94
N GLN A 61 7.48 -14.58 -1.34
CA GLN A 61 7.50 -13.12 -1.17
C GLN A 61 7.58 -12.70 0.31
N VAL A 62 6.82 -13.37 1.19
CA VAL A 62 6.85 -13.09 2.64
C VAL A 62 8.20 -13.50 3.23
N ALA A 63 8.72 -14.67 2.85
CA ALA A 63 10.02 -15.13 3.31
C ALA A 63 11.14 -14.16 2.90
N ALA A 64 11.14 -13.68 1.65
CA ALA A 64 12.10 -12.69 1.19
C ALA A 64 11.99 -11.35 1.95
N ASP A 65 10.78 -10.88 2.25
CA ASP A 65 10.55 -9.65 3.04
C ASP A 65 11.06 -9.81 4.49
N ASN A 66 10.86 -10.99 5.10
CA ASN A 66 11.35 -11.30 6.44
C ASN A 66 12.88 -11.37 6.49
N VAL A 67 13.51 -12.07 5.54
CA VAL A 67 14.98 -12.13 5.45
C VAL A 67 15.58 -10.76 5.18
N ALA A 68 14.96 -9.94 4.32
CA ALA A 68 15.39 -8.57 4.11
C ALA A 68 15.32 -7.75 5.40
N LYS A 69 14.26 -7.93 6.21
CA LYS A 69 14.13 -7.27 7.51
C LYS A 69 15.21 -7.73 8.50
N GLU A 70 15.49 -9.02 8.59
CA GLU A 70 16.49 -9.58 9.50
C GLU A 70 17.92 -9.14 9.17
N LEU A 71 18.21 -8.97 7.88
CA LEU A 71 19.51 -8.51 7.40
C LEU A 71 19.61 -6.99 7.25
N GLU A 72 18.62 -6.25 7.75
CA GLU A 72 18.56 -4.78 7.65
C GLU A 72 18.70 -4.27 6.19
N LEU A 73 18.24 -5.07 5.23
CA LEU A 73 18.22 -4.73 3.82
C LEU A 73 16.99 -3.88 3.50
N THR A 74 17.14 -2.99 2.51
CA THR A 74 16.06 -2.14 2.03
C THR A 74 14.89 -2.98 1.53
N ARG A 75 13.72 -2.83 2.15
CA ARG A 75 12.52 -3.59 1.77
C ARG A 75 11.75 -2.89 0.67
N VAL A 76 11.21 -3.66 -0.27
CA VAL A 76 10.36 -3.11 -1.36
C VAL A 76 9.17 -2.33 -0.80
N ARG A 77 8.64 -2.75 0.36
CA ARG A 77 7.54 -2.04 1.05
C ARG A 77 7.96 -0.68 1.59
N GLU A 78 9.18 -0.55 2.11
CA GLU A 78 9.72 0.72 2.63
C GLU A 78 9.97 1.70 1.49
N VAL A 79 10.63 1.26 0.42
CA VAL A 79 10.88 2.11 -0.77
C VAL A 79 9.57 2.63 -1.38
N GLN A 80 8.53 1.78 -1.39
CA GLN A 80 7.20 2.19 -1.83
C GLN A 80 6.56 3.18 -0.84
N GLN A 81 6.70 2.99 0.47
CA GLN A 81 6.19 3.91 1.48
C GLN A 81 6.91 5.26 1.48
N GLU A 82 8.23 5.30 1.36
CA GLU A 82 9.05 6.53 1.36
C GLU A 82 8.71 7.40 0.16
N LYS A 83 8.74 6.83 -1.06
CA LYS A 83 8.32 7.54 -2.28
C LYS A 83 6.90 8.08 -2.15
N LEU A 84 6.03 7.35 -1.45
CA LEU A 84 4.65 7.77 -1.27
C LEU A 84 4.46 8.86 -0.22
N GLN A 85 5.17 8.78 0.90
CA GLN A 85 5.14 9.82 1.93
C GLN A 85 5.68 11.13 1.38
N GLU A 86 6.77 11.08 0.61
CA GLU A 86 7.30 12.24 -0.11
C GLU A 86 6.28 12.81 -1.10
N ILE A 87 5.53 11.94 -1.78
CA ILE A 87 4.43 12.35 -2.66
C ILE A 87 3.28 13.02 -1.87
N MET A 88 2.90 12.49 -0.70
CA MET A 88 1.72 12.93 0.08
C MET A 88 1.98 14.13 1.00
N LEU A 89 3.14 14.23 1.66
CA LEU A 89 3.41 15.25 2.67
C LEU A 89 3.52 16.67 2.06
N GLN A 90 4.01 16.75 0.82
CA GLN A 90 4.16 17.99 0.05
C GLN A 90 2.84 18.57 -0.48
N SER A 91 1.75 17.81 -0.38
CA SER A 91 0.57 18.03 -1.21
C SER A 91 -0.68 17.70 -0.38
N ARG A 92 -0.99 18.51 0.63
CA ARG A 92 -2.31 18.48 1.31
C ARG A 92 -3.36 19.02 0.33
N PRO A 93 -4.14 18.18 -0.36
CA PRO A 93 -5.09 18.66 -1.35
C PRO A 93 -6.37 19.10 -0.62
N ARG A 94 -6.97 20.20 -1.07
CA ARG A 94 -8.25 20.70 -0.57
C ARG A 94 -9.43 20.14 -1.36
N SER A 95 -9.19 19.63 -2.58
CA SER A 95 -10.19 18.94 -3.41
C SER A 95 -9.62 17.69 -4.09
N LEU A 96 -10.52 16.82 -4.58
CA LEU A 96 -10.14 15.63 -5.36
C LEU A 96 -9.53 16.01 -6.72
N ASP A 97 -10.00 17.09 -7.34
CA ASP A 97 -9.45 17.58 -8.60
C ASP A 97 -8.03 18.14 -8.40
N GLU A 98 -7.79 18.84 -7.29
CA GLU A 98 -6.45 19.30 -6.91
C GLU A 98 -5.52 18.11 -6.61
N TYR A 99 -6.04 17.07 -5.96
CA TYR A 99 -5.31 15.83 -5.74
C TYR A 99 -4.90 15.16 -7.05
N ILE A 100 -5.82 15.01 -8.00
CA ILE A 100 -5.55 14.42 -9.31
C ILE A 100 -4.52 15.26 -10.07
N SER A 101 -4.63 16.59 -10.01
CA SER A 101 -3.70 17.51 -10.69
C SER A 101 -2.29 17.39 -10.11
N LYS A 102 -2.13 17.44 -8.78
CA LYS A 102 -0.82 17.29 -8.12
C LYS A 102 -0.20 15.90 -8.36
N MET A 103 -1.02 14.86 -8.45
CA MET A 103 -0.52 13.52 -8.79
C MET A 103 -0.08 13.42 -10.25
N LYS A 104 -0.77 14.11 -11.17
CA LYS A 104 -0.39 14.22 -12.57
C LYS A 104 0.95 14.94 -12.75
N ASP A 105 1.22 15.99 -11.97
CA ASP A 105 2.51 16.70 -11.98
C ASP A 105 3.67 15.77 -11.57
N LYS A 106 3.38 14.78 -10.72
CA LYS A 106 4.32 13.73 -10.31
C LYS A 106 4.31 12.51 -11.25
N GLN A 107 3.75 12.64 -12.44
CA GLN A 107 3.62 11.59 -13.45
C GLN A 107 2.81 10.36 -12.98
N VAL A 108 1.93 10.53 -12.00
CA VAL A 108 1.02 9.50 -11.51
C VAL A 108 -0.38 9.79 -12.01
N LYS A 109 -0.92 8.91 -12.86
CA LYS A 109 -2.32 9.01 -13.31
C LYS A 109 -3.24 8.35 -12.27
N VAL A 110 -4.18 9.12 -11.73
CA VAL A 110 -5.18 8.66 -10.77
C VAL A 110 -6.48 8.36 -11.51
N ILE A 111 -7.01 7.14 -11.36
CA ILE A 111 -8.27 6.70 -11.97
C ILE A 111 -9.27 6.37 -10.85
N PRO A 112 -10.44 7.03 -10.78
CA PRO A 112 -11.48 6.65 -9.84
C PRO A 112 -12.02 5.25 -10.17
N SER A 113 -12.15 4.41 -9.14
CA SER A 113 -12.75 3.08 -9.22
C SER A 113 -14.21 3.20 -8.82
N ILE A 114 -15.10 3.07 -9.80
CA ILE A 114 -16.55 3.23 -9.65
C ILE A 114 -17.22 1.86 -9.80
N ASN A 115 -18.22 1.56 -8.97
CA ASN A 115 -19.00 0.33 -9.08
C ASN A 115 -20.14 0.45 -10.12
N LYS A 116 -20.81 -0.67 -10.40
CA LYS A 116 -21.97 -0.70 -11.30
C LYS A 116 -23.15 0.19 -10.83
N SER A 117 -23.17 0.58 -9.56
CA SER A 117 -24.15 1.49 -8.95
C SER A 117 -23.70 2.95 -8.94
N ASN A 118 -22.69 3.30 -9.74
CA ASN A 118 -22.11 4.64 -9.85
C ASN A 118 -21.55 5.24 -8.54
N GLN A 119 -21.15 4.38 -7.60
CA GLN A 119 -20.54 4.77 -6.34
C GLN A 119 -19.02 4.67 -6.40
N LEU A 120 -18.34 5.70 -5.87
CA LEU A 120 -16.89 5.70 -5.74
C LEU A 120 -16.45 4.69 -4.67
N GLN A 121 -15.69 3.67 -5.08
CA GLN A 121 -15.09 2.69 -4.18
C GLN A 121 -13.64 3.05 -3.81
N GLY A 122 -12.92 3.76 -4.68
CA GLY A 122 -11.58 4.25 -4.38
C GLY A 122 -10.82 4.69 -5.61
N PHE A 123 -9.49 4.57 -5.59
CA PHE A 123 -8.62 5.04 -6.66
C PHE A 123 -7.64 3.97 -7.09
N ARG A 124 -7.28 3.99 -8.38
CA ARG A 124 -6.14 3.29 -8.95
C ARG A 124 -5.09 4.29 -9.35
N PHE A 125 -3.83 3.94 -9.13
CA PHE A 125 -2.67 4.76 -9.46
C PHE A 125 -1.89 4.05 -10.57
N ILE A 126 -1.71 4.74 -11.69
CA ILE A 126 -0.86 4.29 -12.78
C ILE A 126 0.41 5.12 -12.74
N TYR A 127 1.53 4.45 -12.53
CA TYR A 127 2.85 5.05 -12.62
C TYR A 127 3.70 4.24 -13.59
N LYS A 128 4.16 4.90 -14.66
CA LYS A 128 4.84 4.27 -15.81
C LYS A 128 3.98 3.15 -16.43
N VAL A 129 4.22 1.88 -16.04
CA VAL A 129 3.52 0.69 -16.57
C VAL A 129 2.74 -0.05 -15.47
N THR A 130 2.92 0.33 -14.21
CA THR A 130 2.33 -0.39 -13.07
C THR A 130 0.98 0.23 -12.70
N ASN A 131 -0.06 -0.60 -12.65
CA ASN A 131 -1.39 -0.23 -12.18
C ASN A 131 -1.61 -0.80 -10.77
N LEU A 132 -1.76 0.09 -9.79
CA LEU A 132 -1.90 -0.30 -8.38
C LEU A 132 -3.21 0.23 -7.82
N LYS A 133 -3.92 -0.61 -7.06
CA LYS A 133 -5.05 -0.13 -6.24
C LYS A 133 -4.50 0.74 -5.12
N GLY A 134 -5.20 1.82 -4.77
CA GLY A 134 -4.74 2.73 -3.71
C GLY A 134 -4.42 2.07 -2.37
N SER A 135 -5.17 1.03 -1.99
CA SER A 135 -4.88 0.24 -0.79
C SER A 135 -3.64 -0.65 -0.89
N GLU A 136 -3.23 -1.02 -2.10
CA GLU A 136 -1.99 -1.75 -2.37
C GLU A 136 -0.79 -0.81 -2.34
N VAL A 137 -1.00 0.45 -2.72
CA VAL A 137 0.02 1.50 -2.61
C VAL A 137 0.25 1.82 -1.12
N HIS A 138 -0.80 2.17 -0.38
CA HIS A 138 -0.74 2.30 1.08
C HIS A 138 -2.13 2.37 1.71
N ARG A 139 -2.25 2.06 3.01
CA ARG A 139 -3.54 2.19 3.71
C ARG A 139 -4.06 3.63 3.64
N SER A 140 -3.20 4.65 3.80
CA SER A 140 -3.59 6.06 3.69
C SER A 140 -4.07 6.45 2.29
N MET A 141 -3.73 5.67 1.26
CA MET A 141 -4.13 5.87 -0.13
C MET A 141 -5.37 5.07 -0.54
N SER A 142 -6.05 4.43 0.41
CA SER A 142 -7.38 3.89 0.15
C SER A 142 -8.37 5.02 -0.15
N GLY A 143 -9.39 4.71 -0.97
CA GLY A 143 -10.45 5.66 -1.32
C GLY A 143 -11.04 6.37 -0.10
N ASN A 144 -11.35 5.59 0.94
CA ASN A 144 -11.93 6.10 2.18
C ASN A 144 -10.99 7.08 2.90
N ASN A 145 -9.68 6.83 2.90
CA ASN A 145 -8.72 7.67 3.61
C ASN A 145 -8.40 8.95 2.82
N ILE A 146 -8.31 8.88 1.49
CA ILE A 146 -8.10 10.06 0.64
C ILE A 146 -9.31 11.00 0.73
N VAL A 147 -10.52 10.48 0.55
CA VAL A 147 -11.76 11.28 0.63
C VAL A 147 -11.91 11.91 2.03
N GLN A 148 -11.56 11.17 3.08
CA GLN A 148 -11.54 11.68 4.44
C GLN A 148 -10.51 12.80 4.64
N GLN A 149 -9.26 12.62 4.18
CA GLN A 149 -8.22 13.63 4.35
C GLN A 149 -8.57 14.93 3.62
N ILE A 150 -9.15 14.83 2.42
CA ILE A 150 -9.62 15.99 1.66
C ILE A 150 -10.76 16.68 2.41
N SER A 151 -11.76 15.93 2.90
CA SER A 151 -12.89 16.46 3.67
C SER A 151 -12.48 17.09 5.01
N GLN A 152 -11.40 16.60 5.64
CA GLN A 152 -10.86 17.17 6.88
C GLN A 152 -10.02 18.43 6.62
N ASN A 153 -9.27 18.46 5.52
CA ASN A 153 -8.48 19.64 5.10
C ASN A 153 -9.37 20.78 4.59
N SER A 154 -10.58 20.47 4.11
CA SER A 154 -11.60 21.43 3.68
C SER A 154 -12.53 21.91 4.80
N SER A 155 -12.16 21.71 6.07
CA SER A 155 -12.98 22.16 7.20
C SER A 155 -13.42 23.61 6.98
N PHE A 156 -14.73 23.83 6.86
CA PHE A 156 -15.43 25.11 6.73
C PHE A 156 -15.83 25.63 5.33
N THR A 157 -16.28 24.78 4.41
CA THR A 157 -17.23 25.24 3.37
C THR A 157 -18.27 24.17 3.08
N ARG A 158 -19.52 24.46 3.47
CA ARG A 158 -20.73 23.61 3.40
C ARG A 158 -20.84 22.52 4.48
N MET A 159 -21.08 22.98 5.71
CA MET A 159 -22.19 22.41 6.47
C MET A 159 -23.39 22.31 5.52
N LYS A 160 -23.97 21.11 5.36
CA LYS A 160 -25.28 20.86 4.74
C LYS A 160 -25.33 20.59 3.22
N GLU A 161 -24.32 19.95 2.63
CA GLU A 161 -24.57 19.12 1.43
C GLU A 161 -24.52 17.65 1.85
N SER A 162 -25.52 16.89 1.40
CA SER A 162 -25.77 15.52 1.86
C SER A 162 -24.48 14.70 1.79
N LEU A 163 -24.19 13.95 2.86
CA LEU A 163 -23.07 13.01 3.00
C LEU A 163 -23.00 11.93 1.89
N GLN A 164 -23.87 12.02 0.90
CA GLN A 164 -24.14 11.03 -0.12
C GLN A 164 -23.40 11.31 -1.43
N THR A 165 -22.94 12.54 -1.70
CA THR A 165 -22.37 12.89 -3.01
C THR A 165 -21.08 13.70 -2.95
N VAL A 166 -20.20 13.49 -3.93
CA VAL A 166 -18.95 14.23 -4.13
C VAL A 166 -18.82 14.61 -5.60
N GLN A 167 -18.49 15.87 -5.88
CA GLN A 167 -18.19 16.34 -7.23
C GLN A 167 -16.74 16.02 -7.61
N LEU A 168 -16.55 15.52 -8.83
CA LEU A 168 -15.27 15.10 -9.37
C LEU A 168 -15.28 15.29 -10.89
N LEU A 169 -14.33 16.03 -11.45
CA LEU A 169 -14.23 16.28 -12.89
C LEU A 169 -15.59 16.66 -13.54
N SER A 170 -16.28 17.65 -12.97
CA SER A 170 -17.60 18.16 -13.40
C SER A 170 -18.80 17.18 -13.29
N SER A 171 -18.61 16.01 -12.66
CA SER A 171 -19.68 15.02 -12.42
C SER A 171 -19.90 14.77 -10.93
N THR A 172 -21.16 14.54 -10.53
CA THR A 172 -21.53 14.22 -9.14
C THR A 172 -21.56 12.70 -8.96
N PHE A 173 -20.75 12.17 -8.04
CA PHE A 173 -20.67 10.75 -7.73
C PHE A 173 -21.21 10.46 -6.33
N GLN A 174 -21.91 9.34 -6.18
CA GLN A 174 -22.37 8.91 -4.86
C GLN A 174 -21.24 8.23 -4.07
N LEU A 175 -21.18 8.49 -2.77
CA LEU A 175 -20.24 7.82 -1.87
C LEU A 175 -20.75 6.43 -1.48
N SER A 176 -19.84 5.47 -1.35
CA SER A 176 -20.19 4.13 -0.86
C SER A 176 -20.53 4.14 0.63
N THR A 177 -21.37 3.19 1.07
CA THR A 177 -21.86 3.07 2.45
C THR A 177 -20.74 3.01 3.50
N GLY A 178 -19.61 2.37 3.17
CA GLY A 178 -18.44 2.31 4.03
C GLY A 178 -17.74 3.66 4.24
N ILE A 179 -17.73 4.53 3.23
CA ILE A 179 -17.17 5.88 3.31
C ILE A 179 -18.07 6.76 4.18
N ILE A 180 -19.38 6.72 3.92
CA ILE A 180 -20.40 7.48 4.66
C ILE A 180 -20.35 7.15 6.15
N LYS A 181 -20.35 5.85 6.50
CA LYS A 181 -20.30 5.40 7.91
C LYS A 181 -19.05 5.89 8.65
N LYS A 182 -17.92 5.99 7.94
CA LYS A 182 -16.65 6.45 8.51
C LYS A 182 -16.65 7.97 8.72
N MET A 183 -17.12 8.74 7.73
CA MET A 183 -17.27 10.20 7.84
C MET A 183 -18.23 10.60 8.97
N ALA A 184 -19.36 9.90 9.12
CA ALA A 184 -20.29 10.10 10.22
C ALA A 184 -19.64 9.84 11.59
N LYS A 185 -18.86 8.75 11.72
CA LYS A 185 -18.15 8.42 12.95
C LYS A 185 -17.10 9.48 13.33
N ASP A 186 -16.43 10.06 12.34
CA ASP A 186 -15.40 11.08 12.57
C ASP A 186 -16.00 12.45 12.89
N LEU A 187 -17.15 12.81 12.31
CA LEU A 187 -17.95 13.97 12.72
C LEU A 187 -18.36 13.86 14.20
N VAL A 188 -18.93 12.72 14.60
CA VAL A 188 -19.32 12.46 16.00
C VAL A 188 -18.12 12.58 16.93
N LYS A 189 -16.98 11.98 16.58
CA LYS A 189 -15.74 12.11 17.36
C LYS A 189 -15.24 13.55 17.44
N GLY A 190 -15.35 14.32 16.36
CA GLY A 190 -14.96 15.73 16.34
C GLY A 190 -15.84 16.61 17.22
N THR A 191 -17.15 16.34 17.26
CA THR A 191 -18.10 17.02 18.16
C THR A 191 -17.84 16.65 19.62
N ILE A 192 -17.61 15.37 19.92
CA ILE A 192 -17.26 14.89 21.27
C ILE A 192 -15.95 15.53 21.75
N ARG A 193 -14.90 15.57 20.91
CA ARG A 193 -13.64 16.23 21.24
C ARG A 193 -13.78 17.73 21.48
N ARG A 194 -14.62 18.42 20.70
CA ARG A 194 -14.92 19.84 20.92
C ARG A 194 -15.65 20.07 22.24
N ALA A 195 -16.66 19.26 22.55
CA ALA A 195 -17.40 19.34 23.81
C ALA A 195 -16.52 19.05 25.04
N LEU A 196 -15.59 18.09 24.92
CA LEU A 196 -14.61 17.78 25.97
C LEU A 196 -13.50 18.83 26.10
N GLY A 197 -13.13 19.52 25.01
CA GLY A 197 -12.13 20.59 25.01
C GLY A 197 -12.66 21.95 25.48
N THR A 198 -13.97 22.14 25.55
CA THR A 198 -14.63 23.34 26.09
C THR A 198 -15.06 23.18 27.56
N GLY A 199 -14.60 22.13 28.24
CA GLY A 199 -14.90 21.86 29.64
C GLY A 199 -13.70 22.13 30.56
N ILE A 200 -13.86 23.16 31.41
CA ILE A 200 -13.05 23.54 32.58
C ILE A 200 -11.83 24.45 32.30
N GLU A 201 -12.09 25.75 32.21
CA GLU A 201 -11.37 26.74 33.02
C GLU A 201 -12.44 27.44 33.89
N PHE A 202 -12.16 27.55 35.20
CA PHE A 202 -13.03 28.19 36.20
C PHE A 202 -13.12 29.69 36.00
#